data_AF-A0A151EU73-F1
#
_entry.id   AF-A0A151EU73-F1
#
_cell.length_a   1.000
_cell.length_b   1.000
_cell.length_c   1.000
_cell.angle_alpha   90.00
_cell.angle_beta   90.00
_cell.angle_gamma   90.00
#
_symmetry.space_group_name_H-M   'P 1'
#
loop_
_entity.id
_entity.type
_entity.pdbx_description
1 polymer ?
#
loop_
_entity_poly.entity_id
_entity_poly.type
_entity_poly.pdbx_seq_one_letter_code
_entity_poly.pdbx_strand_id
1 'polypeptide(L)'
;MVEPILRAPLNVEWEITKACNLRCKHCYTSAGAREPHELTTEEVLYVIDHLDKVGVSDITISGGEPLLRKDLEVILADLKRRELLSQFEWDHKRDPQLCTWS
;
A
#
# COMPACT_ATOMS: atom_id res chain seq x y z
N MET A 1 -20.10 9.31 28.50
CA MET A 1 -19.31 8.41 27.66
C MET A 1 -19.30 9.01 26.28
N VAL A 2 -18.13 9.37 25.72
CA VAL A 2 -18.04 9.93 24.36
C VAL A 2 -18.06 8.75 23.40
N GLU A 3 -19.06 8.67 22.55
CA GLU A 3 -19.12 7.68 21.48
C GLU A 3 -18.19 8.13 20.34
N PRO A 4 -17.38 7.23 19.78
CA PRO A 4 -16.50 7.58 18.68
C PRO A 4 -17.33 7.91 17.43
N ILE A 5 -17.01 9.05 16.80
CA ILE A 5 -17.68 9.53 15.57
C ILE A 5 -17.43 8.56 14.39
N LEU A 6 -16.35 7.78 14.44
CA LEU A 6 -15.98 6.77 13.44
C LEU A 6 -15.73 5.42 14.10
N ARG A 7 -16.21 4.35 13.47
CA ARG A 7 -16.02 2.95 13.90
C ARG A 7 -14.74 2.30 13.39
N ALA A 8 -14.11 2.92 12.39
CA ALA A 8 -12.91 2.44 11.72
C ALA A 8 -12.13 3.64 11.12
N PRO A 9 -10.84 3.46 10.76
CA PRO A 9 -10.10 4.45 9.97
C PRO A 9 -10.78 4.70 8.62
N LEU A 10 -10.79 5.96 8.17
CA LEU A 10 -11.28 6.30 6.84
C LEU A 10 -10.35 5.72 5.76
N ASN A 11 -9.04 5.89 5.93
CA ASN A 11 -8.04 5.39 5.00
C ASN A 11 -6.94 4.60 5.72
N VAL A 12 -6.43 3.56 5.06
CA VAL A 12 -5.23 2.82 5.45
C VAL A 12 -4.18 2.96 4.34
N GLU A 13 -3.06 3.61 4.67
CA GLU A 13 -1.86 3.64 3.85
C GLU A 13 -1.05 2.37 4.11
N TRP A 14 -0.89 1.51 3.11
CA TRP A 14 -0.24 0.21 3.28
C TRP A 14 0.99 0.02 2.40
N GLU A 15 2.15 0.01 3.05
CA GLU A 15 3.41 -0.48 2.48
C GLU A 15 3.41 -2.01 2.27
N ILE A 16 3.03 -2.46 1.08
CA ILE A 16 2.89 -3.89 0.77
C ILE A 16 4.22 -4.59 0.46
N THR A 17 5.28 -3.84 0.24
CA THR A 17 6.65 -4.36 0.05
C THR A 17 7.67 -3.30 0.42
N LYS A 18 8.82 -3.72 0.94
CA LYS A 18 9.99 -2.85 1.16
C LYS A 18 10.95 -2.86 -0.04
N ALA A 19 10.74 -3.77 -1.00
CA ALA A 19 11.53 -3.85 -2.21
C ALA A 19 11.44 -2.53 -2.99
N CYS A 20 12.57 -1.93 -3.33
CA CYS A 20 12.64 -0.71 -4.13
C CYS A 20 13.89 -0.73 -5.02
N ASN A 21 13.73 -0.32 -6.27
CA ASN A 21 14.80 -0.16 -7.27
C ASN A 21 15.54 1.19 -7.12
N LEU A 22 15.06 2.10 -6.27
CA LEU A 22 15.70 3.38 -5.97
C LEU A 22 16.35 3.40 -4.58
N ARG A 23 17.15 4.44 -4.32
CA ARG A 23 17.83 4.72 -3.03
C ARG A 23 17.76 6.22 -2.72
N CYS A 24 16.54 6.76 -2.64
CA CYS A 24 16.35 8.20 -2.43
C CYS A 24 16.85 8.63 -1.05
N LYS A 25 17.59 9.75 -0.97
CA LYS A 25 18.17 10.28 0.28
C LYS A 25 17.12 10.69 1.32
N HIS A 26 15.89 10.95 0.87
CA HIS A 26 14.75 11.37 1.68
C HIS A 26 13.73 10.24 1.90
N CYS A 27 14.09 8.98 1.59
CA CYS A 27 13.21 7.84 1.81
C CYS A 27 13.02 7.59 3.30
N TYR A 28 11.80 7.83 3.81
CA TYR A 28 11.50 7.70 5.24
C TYR A 28 11.61 6.24 5.73
N THR A 29 11.36 5.24 4.88
CA THR A 29 11.47 3.81 5.21
C THR A 29 12.81 3.18 4.89
N SER A 30 13.74 3.94 4.29
CA SER A 30 14.99 3.38 3.75
C SER A 30 14.74 2.14 2.89
N ALA A 31 13.73 2.21 2.02
CA ALA A 31 13.32 1.13 1.16
C ALA A 31 14.48 0.63 0.27
N GLY A 32 14.46 -0.66 -0.06
CA GLY A 32 15.51 -1.24 -0.87
C GLY A 32 15.39 -2.73 -1.06
N ALA A 33 16.04 -3.52 -0.20
CA ALA A 33 15.87 -4.96 -0.25
C ALA A 33 14.46 -5.35 0.21
N ARG A 34 13.89 -6.39 -0.42
CA ARG A 34 12.65 -7.00 0.02
C ARG A 34 12.79 -7.45 1.48
N GLU A 35 11.79 -7.16 2.30
CA GLU A 35 11.83 -7.62 3.70
C GLU A 35 11.58 -9.15 3.73
N PRO A 36 12.37 -9.95 4.48
CA PRO A 36 12.25 -11.42 4.45
C PRO A 36 10.90 -11.96 4.90
N HIS A 37 10.16 -11.18 5.68
CA HIS A 37 8.89 -11.55 6.29
C HIS A 37 7.72 -10.72 5.75
N GLU A 38 7.79 -10.27 4.49
CA GLU A 38 6.63 -9.69 3.81
C GLU A 38 5.49 -10.71 3.74
N LEU A 39 4.27 -10.23 3.96
CA LEU A 39 3.08 -11.06 3.89
C LEU A 39 2.95 -11.72 2.50
N THR A 40 2.61 -13.01 2.52
CA THR A 40 2.20 -13.76 1.34
C THR A 40 0.93 -13.17 0.71
N THR A 41 0.61 -13.58 -0.51
CA THR A 41 -0.61 -13.13 -1.20
C THR A 41 -1.85 -13.47 -0.37
N GLU A 42 -1.90 -14.68 0.18
CA GLU A 42 -3.01 -15.18 0.98
C GLU A 42 -3.18 -14.38 2.27
N GLU A 43 -2.09 -14.02 2.94
CA GLU A 43 -2.11 -13.19 4.15
C GLU A 43 -2.54 -11.75 3.83
N VAL A 44 -2.12 -11.18 2.70
CA VAL A 44 -2.57 -9.85 2.27
C VAL A 44 -4.07 -9.85 2.04
N LEU A 45 -4.58 -10.81 1.26
CA LEU A 45 -6.02 -10.94 1.00
C LEU A 45 -6.83 -11.18 2.28
N TYR A 46 -6.27 -11.93 3.23
CA TYR A 46 -6.86 -12.12 4.55
C TYR A 46 -6.97 -10.80 5.32
N VAL A 47 -5.92 -9.97 5.32
CA VAL A 47 -5.96 -8.67 5.99
C VAL A 47 -6.93 -7.72 5.30
N ILE A 48 -6.96 -7.67 3.96
CA ILE A 48 -7.95 -6.86 3.20
C ILE A 48 -9.38 -7.23 3.62
N ASP A 49 -9.67 -8.53 3.72
CA ASP A 49 -10.97 -9.01 4.17
C ASP A 49 -11.34 -8.56 5.59
N HIS A 50 -10.35 -8.44 6.48
CA HIS A 50 -10.57 -7.93 7.84
C HIS A 50 -10.81 -6.42 7.85
N LEU A 51 -10.04 -5.65 7.06
CA LEU A 51 -10.21 -4.20 6.96
C LEU A 51 -11.59 -3.83 6.41
N ASP A 52 -12.05 -4.56 5.40
CA ASP A 52 -13.40 -4.49 4.83
C ASP A 52 -14.48 -4.71 5.91
N LYS A 53 -14.38 -5.82 6.66
CA LYS A 53 -15.33 -6.17 7.73
C LYS A 53 -15.40 -5.16 8.86
N VAL A 54 -14.27 -4.56 9.22
CA VAL A 54 -14.20 -3.52 10.27
C VAL A 54 -14.82 -2.20 9.79
N GLY A 55 -14.91 -2.00 8.47
CA GLY A 55 -15.53 -0.84 7.84
C GLY A 55 -14.54 0.27 7.48
N VAL A 56 -13.30 -0.09 7.16
CA VAL A 56 -12.36 0.84 6.51
C VAL A 56 -12.98 1.29 5.19
N SER A 57 -12.91 2.59 4.89
CA SER A 57 -13.49 3.11 3.66
C SER A 57 -12.57 2.91 2.46
N ASP A 58 -11.26 3.08 2.68
CA ASP A 58 -10.28 3.11 1.61
C ASP A 58 -8.91 2.57 2.03
N ILE A 59 -8.19 1.98 1.08
CA ILE A 59 -6.83 1.46 1.22
C ILE A 59 -5.98 2.05 0.09
N THR A 60 -4.90 2.73 0.47
CA THR A 60 -3.86 3.21 -0.45
C THR A 60 -2.71 2.22 -0.43
N ILE A 61 -2.22 1.84 -1.62
CA ILE A 61 -1.13 0.87 -1.76
C ILE A 61 0.18 1.61 -2.03
N SER A 62 1.16 1.39 -1.16
CA SER A 62 2.49 2.00 -1.23
C SER A 62 3.58 1.03 -0.79
N GLY A 63 4.71 1.55 -0.31
CA GLY A 63 5.89 0.79 0.08
C GLY A 63 7.14 1.34 -0.58
N GLY A 64 8.10 0.46 -0.81
CA GLY A 64 9.27 0.76 -1.63
C GLY A 64 8.86 1.13 -3.06
N GLU A 65 8.76 0.12 -3.92
CA GLU A 65 8.16 0.24 -5.25
C GLU A 65 7.12 -0.88 -5.39
N PRO A 66 5.82 -0.58 -5.22
CA PRO A 66 4.73 -1.56 -5.32
C PRO A 66 4.81 -2.42 -6.58
N LEU A 67 5.23 -1.83 -7.71
CA LEU A 67 5.33 -2.54 -9.01
C LEU A 67 6.37 -3.66 -9.02
N LEU A 68 7.27 -3.74 -8.04
CA LEU A 68 8.20 -4.86 -7.89
C LEU A 68 7.56 -6.10 -7.28
N ARG A 69 6.36 -5.99 -6.68
CA ARG A 69 5.63 -7.12 -6.11
C ARG A 69 4.88 -7.87 -7.21
N LYS A 70 5.20 -9.16 -7.39
CA LYS A 70 4.72 -10.00 -8.50
C LYS A 70 3.21 -10.25 -8.50
N ASP A 71 2.60 -10.28 -7.32
CA ASP A 71 1.18 -10.54 -7.06
C ASP A 71 0.34 -9.26 -6.94
N LEU A 72 0.92 -8.10 -7.25
CA LEU A 72 0.24 -6.80 -7.13
C LEU A 72 -1.10 -6.75 -7.87
N GLU A 73 -1.18 -7.26 -9.09
CA GLU A 73 -2.43 -7.26 -9.87
C GLU A 73 -3.56 -8.02 -9.16
N VAL A 74 -3.24 -9.11 -8.45
CA VAL A 74 -4.21 -9.89 -7.67
C VAL A 74 -4.73 -9.07 -6.50
N ILE A 75 -3.84 -8.38 -5.80
CA ILE A 75 -4.18 -7.51 -4.66
C ILE A 75 -5.08 -6.36 -5.13
N LEU A 76 -4.72 -5.67 -6.21
CA LEU A 76 -5.50 -4.55 -6.75
C LEU A 76 -6.87 -5.00 -7.27
N ALA A 77 -6.96 -6.17 -7.89
CA ALA A 77 -8.22 -6.73 -8.33
C ALA A 77 -9.16 -6.99 -7.14
N ASP A 78 -8.65 -7.51 -6.01
CA ASP A 78 -9.46 -7.74 -4.81
C ASP A 78 -9.93 -6.43 -4.16
N LEU A 79 -9.03 -5.45 -4.01
CA LEU A 79 -9.37 -4.12 -3.48
C LEU A 79 -10.43 -3.42 -4.34
N LYS A 80 -10.27 -3.46 -5.67
CA LYS A 80 -11.24 -2.89 -6.60
C LYS A 80 -12.59 -3.60 -6.52
N ARG A 81 -12.59 -4.93 -6.41
CA ARG A 81 -13.82 -5.74 -6.27
C ARG A 81 -14.61 -5.39 -4.99
N ARG A 82 -13.90 -4.98 -3.94
CA ARG A 82 -14.48 -4.57 -2.65
C ARG A 82 -14.76 -3.06 -2.55
N GLU A 83 -14.47 -2.29 -3.60
CA GLU A 83 -14.59 -0.83 -3.61
C GLU A 83 -13.71 -0.14 -2.52
N LEU A 84 -12.56 -0.73 -2.20
CA LEU A 84 -11.63 -0.25 -1.15
C LEU A 84 -10.38 0.45 -1.73
N LEU A 85 -10.28 0.68 -3.04
CA LEU A 85 -9.06 1.24 -3.64
C LEU A 85 -9.21 2.76 -3.84
N SER A 86 -8.55 3.57 -3.00
CA SER A 86 -8.61 5.04 -3.08
C SER A 86 -7.67 5.64 -4.11
N GLN A 87 -6.39 5.29 -4.02
CA GLN A 87 -5.33 5.91 -4.79
C GLN A 87 -4.36 4.83 -5.28
N PHE A 88 -4.46 4.56 -6.57
CA PHE A 88 -3.35 4.01 -7.32
C PHE A 88 -2.84 5.15 -8.21
N GLU A 89 -2.00 6.02 -7.64
CA GLU A 89 -1.32 7.03 -8.43
C GLU A 89 -0.39 6.31 -9.40
N TRP A 90 -0.83 6.20 -10.66
CA TRP A 90 -0.02 5.78 -11.79
C TRP A 90 1.07 6.84 -11.96
N ASP A 91 2.15 6.67 -11.23
CA ASP A 91 3.11 7.74 -10.99
C ASP A 91 3.90 8.09 -12.27
N HIS A 92 4.05 9.39 -12.49
CA HIS A 92 5.08 9.96 -13.34
C HIS A 92 6.52 9.62 -12.85
N LYS A 93 6.71 8.88 -11.74
CA LYS A 93 8.00 8.31 -11.25
C LYS A 93 8.55 7.13 -12.06
N ARG A 94 8.47 7.18 -13.39
CA ARG A 94 9.36 6.36 -14.24
C ARG A 94 10.76 6.95 -14.39
N ASP A 95 11.02 8.14 -13.85
CA ASP A 95 12.30 8.83 -13.92
C ASP A 95 13.02 8.86 -12.55
N PRO A 96 14.16 8.15 -12.40
CA PRO A 96 15.02 8.21 -11.21
C PRO A 96 15.50 9.63 -10.83
N GLN A 97 15.43 10.60 -11.75
CA GLN A 97 15.85 11.98 -11.54
C GLN A 97 14.77 12.86 -10.88
N LEU A 98 13.50 12.43 -10.88
CA LEU A 98 12.38 13.19 -10.31
C LEU A 98 12.19 12.96 -8.80
N CYS A 99 13.05 12.18 -8.15
CA CYS A 99 13.16 12.09 -6.68
C CYS A 99 13.78 13.38 -6.08
N THR A 100 13.42 14.55 -6.59
CA THR A 100 13.69 15.87 -6.00
C THR A 100 12.36 16.61 -5.93
N TRP A 101 11.72 16.52 -4.77
CA TRP A 101 10.55 17.34 -4.46
C TRP A 101 10.89 18.82 -4.69
N SER A 102 10.10 19.49 -5.53
CA SER A 102 9.95 20.95 -5.56
C SER A 102 8.73 21.32 -4.74
#